data_AF-A0A0W0SU26-F1
#
_entry.id   AF-A0A0W0SU26-F1
#
_cell.length_a   1.000
_cell.length_b   1.000
_cell.length_c   1.000
_cell.angle_alpha   90.00
_cell.angle_beta   90.00
_cell.angle_gamma   90.00
#
_symmetry.space_group_name_H-M   'P 1'
#
loop_
_entity.id
_entity.type
_entity.pdbx_description
1 polymer ?
#
loop_
_entity_poly.entity_id
_entity_poly.type
_entity_poly.pdbx_seq_one_letter_code
_entity_poly.pdbx_strand_id
1 'polypeptide(L)'
;MQDKFRFLGQLPQEMGIETAAHLATPDLIRLSMTSKGHRAFFKPVLEERKVLQKFIHHLVRGEHNAVKEMLKKDINLMVKRDQVTDCSDRTFPFISGFEYALWALDKHMWTMMLDCLPKNEQGNKIFVQLLSQYNRVNTDGVTYRLHGKTITEKHFDFKNTIIKELQTQTNFIMASYWNTISYTQWLEGVGGAQKLLPMHVVDEYCSSEPFYTGPQFTSQPKSSRQFFNWMTGKYENWFGPDSQLAIDFAIVKVEEAQAWWDWRGWGEDGGWRALQTDVDAMTVLCEVRMQDFINLKSQLEEQVTLNNCHQIAQIVPR
;
A
#
# COMPACT_ATOMS: atom_id res chain seq x y z
N MET A 1 -1.39 10.10 -51.96
CA MET A 1 -1.80 9.28 -50.80
C MET A 1 -1.33 10.00 -49.53
N GLN A 2 -2.12 10.98 -49.07
CA GLN A 2 -1.83 11.77 -47.87
C GLN A 2 -3.17 12.01 -47.16
N ASP A 3 -3.83 10.93 -46.73
CA ASP A 3 -4.92 11.04 -45.79
C ASP A 3 -4.32 11.40 -44.43
N LYS A 4 -4.15 12.70 -44.21
CA LYS A 4 -3.85 13.25 -42.90
C LYS A 4 -5.00 12.85 -41.98
N PHE A 5 -4.73 12.00 -40.99
CA PHE A 5 -5.61 11.69 -39.86
C PHE A 5 -6.06 13.01 -39.18
N ARG A 6 -7.08 13.66 -39.72
CA ARG A 6 -7.71 14.89 -39.21
C ARG A 6 -8.88 14.59 -38.28
N PHE A 7 -9.12 13.32 -37.98
CA PHE A 7 -10.38 12.81 -37.43
C PHE A 7 -10.37 12.53 -35.93
N LEU A 8 -9.24 12.70 -35.23
CA LEU A 8 -9.18 12.41 -33.78
C LEU A 8 -10.13 13.26 -32.95
N GLY A 9 -10.39 14.51 -33.35
CA GLY A 9 -11.40 15.35 -32.68
C GLY A 9 -12.86 14.94 -32.95
N GLN A 10 -13.08 13.99 -33.86
CA GLN A 10 -14.41 13.44 -34.19
C GLN A 10 -14.60 12.02 -33.64
N LEU A 11 -13.55 11.43 -33.05
CA LEU A 11 -13.69 10.13 -32.40
C LEU A 11 -14.51 10.28 -31.11
N PRO A 12 -15.30 9.24 -30.76
CA PRO A 12 -15.95 9.18 -29.46
C PRO A 12 -14.92 9.25 -28.32
N GLN A 13 -15.29 9.92 -27.23
CA GLN A 13 -14.38 10.14 -26.10
C GLN A 13 -13.94 8.82 -25.44
N GLU A 14 -14.79 7.78 -25.54
CA GLU A 14 -14.53 6.41 -25.09
C GLU A 14 -13.28 5.81 -25.75
N MET A 15 -13.02 6.12 -27.02
CA MET A 15 -11.80 5.68 -27.73
C MET A 15 -10.55 6.34 -27.14
N GLY A 16 -10.67 7.56 -26.64
CA GLY A 16 -9.59 8.27 -25.95
C GLY A 16 -9.27 7.63 -24.60
N ILE A 17 -10.29 7.18 -23.88
CA ILE A 17 -10.15 6.45 -22.61
C ILE A 17 -9.42 5.12 -22.83
N GLU A 18 -9.88 4.32 -23.80
CA GLU A 18 -9.25 3.04 -24.13
C GLU A 18 -7.79 3.23 -24.58
N THR A 19 -7.53 4.19 -25.47
CA THR A 19 -6.17 4.48 -25.93
C THR A 19 -5.25 4.92 -24.78
N ALA A 20 -5.77 5.70 -23.84
CA ALA A 20 -5.00 6.17 -22.70
C ALA A 20 -4.67 5.10 -21.67
N ALA A 21 -5.47 4.03 -21.59
CA ALA A 21 -5.18 2.89 -20.73
C ALA A 21 -3.87 2.16 -21.13
N HIS A 22 -3.48 2.25 -22.41
CA HIS A 22 -2.31 1.55 -22.96
C HIS A 22 -1.06 2.43 -23.10
N LEU A 23 -1.13 3.71 -22.72
CA LEU A 23 -0.03 4.66 -22.87
C LEU A 23 0.47 5.15 -21.52
N ALA A 24 1.74 5.54 -21.43
CA ALA A 24 2.26 6.25 -20.26
C ALA A 24 1.84 7.73 -20.30
N THR A 25 1.75 8.39 -19.15
CA THR A 25 1.42 9.83 -19.07
C THR A 25 2.29 10.72 -19.98
N PRO A 26 3.64 10.53 -20.05
CA PRO A 26 4.47 11.34 -20.94
C PRO A 26 4.09 11.21 -22.41
N ASP A 27 3.70 10.02 -22.85
CA ASP A 27 3.31 9.78 -24.25
C ASP A 27 1.95 10.38 -24.55
N LEU A 28 0.99 10.31 -23.62
CA LEU A 28 -0.28 11.04 -23.74
C LEU A 28 -0.08 12.55 -23.80
N ILE A 29 0.84 13.10 -23.01
CA ILE A 29 1.18 14.53 -23.08
C ILE A 29 1.72 14.86 -24.46
N ARG A 30 2.69 14.09 -24.97
CA ARG A 30 3.24 14.27 -26.33
C ARG A 30 2.15 14.21 -27.39
N LEU A 31 1.26 13.22 -27.32
CA LEU A 31 0.13 13.08 -28.23
C LEU A 31 -0.81 14.27 -28.17
N SER A 32 -1.12 14.77 -26.97
CA SER A 32 -1.97 15.97 -26.80
C SER A 32 -1.35 17.24 -27.41
N MET A 33 -0.02 17.27 -27.57
CA MET A 33 0.72 18.42 -28.10
C MET A 33 0.86 18.41 -29.63
N THR A 34 0.50 17.32 -30.33
CA THR A 34 0.71 17.21 -31.78
C THR A 34 -0.19 18.12 -32.61
N SER A 35 -1.39 18.45 -32.14
CA SER A 35 -2.34 19.34 -32.83
C SER A 35 -3.45 19.84 -31.91
N LYS A 36 -4.17 20.90 -32.33
CA LYS A 36 -5.35 21.41 -31.60
C LYS A 36 -6.43 20.35 -31.39
N GLY A 37 -6.65 19.47 -32.38
CA GLY A 37 -7.63 18.38 -32.30
C GLY A 37 -7.22 17.31 -31.29
N HIS A 38 -5.95 16.88 -31.30
CA HIS A 38 -5.45 15.94 -30.29
C HIS A 38 -5.47 16.54 -28.89
N ARG A 39 -5.13 17.82 -28.76
CA ARG A 39 -5.23 18.53 -27.48
C ARG A 39 -6.64 18.51 -26.94
N ALA A 40 -7.64 18.84 -27.76
CA ALA A 40 -9.05 18.82 -27.35
C ALA A 40 -9.51 17.40 -26.98
N PHE A 41 -9.08 16.39 -27.74
CA PHE A 41 -9.45 14.99 -27.53
C PHE A 41 -8.84 14.38 -26.26
N PHE A 42 -7.55 14.59 -26.01
CA PHE A 42 -6.85 13.99 -24.87
C PHE A 42 -6.89 14.82 -23.58
N LYS A 43 -7.27 16.10 -23.64
CA LYS A 43 -7.33 16.95 -22.44
C LYS A 43 -8.23 16.37 -21.34
N PRO A 44 -9.49 15.96 -21.60
CA PRO A 44 -10.34 15.38 -20.55
C PRO A 44 -9.71 14.13 -19.93
N VAL A 45 -9.16 13.24 -20.77
CA VAL A 45 -8.53 11.99 -20.34
C VAL A 45 -7.28 12.23 -19.49
N LEU A 46 -6.47 13.23 -19.84
CA LEU A 46 -5.31 13.64 -19.04
C LEU A 46 -5.73 14.22 -17.68
N GLU A 47 -6.79 15.00 -17.61
CA GLU A 47 -7.27 15.54 -16.34
C GLU A 47 -7.85 14.44 -15.44
N GLU A 48 -8.63 13.51 -15.99
CA GLU A 48 -9.11 12.33 -15.26
C GLU A 48 -7.96 11.46 -14.74
N ARG A 49 -6.95 11.21 -15.60
CA ARG A 49 -5.78 10.43 -15.21
C ARG A 49 -4.97 11.10 -14.11
N LYS A 50 -4.79 12.42 -14.14
CA LYS A 50 -4.12 13.16 -13.05
C LYS A 50 -4.83 12.97 -11.72
N VAL A 51 -6.16 13.02 -11.71
CA VAL A 51 -6.95 12.78 -10.49
C VAL A 51 -6.75 11.34 -9.99
N LEU A 52 -6.79 10.35 -10.90
CA LEU A 52 -6.54 8.96 -10.55
C LEU A 52 -5.13 8.73 -9.99
N GLN A 53 -4.09 9.23 -10.66
CA GLN A 53 -2.71 9.10 -10.21
C GLN A 53 -2.52 9.75 -8.84
N LYS A 54 -3.09 10.94 -8.62
CA LYS A 54 -3.06 11.59 -7.32
C LYS A 54 -3.76 10.75 -6.24
N PHE A 55 -4.90 10.13 -6.57
CA PHE A 55 -5.63 9.26 -5.65
C PHE A 55 -4.79 8.04 -5.23
N ILE A 56 -4.25 7.29 -6.19
CA ILE A 56 -3.45 6.09 -5.91
C ILE A 56 -2.16 6.48 -5.17
N HIS A 57 -1.55 7.61 -5.53
CA HIS A 57 -0.38 8.17 -4.86
C HIS A 57 -0.61 8.48 -3.38
N HIS A 58 -1.75 9.09 -3.03
CA HIS A 58 -2.11 9.29 -1.63
C HIS A 58 -2.35 7.95 -0.91
N LEU A 59 -2.90 6.97 -1.61
CA LEU A 59 -3.20 5.66 -1.05
C LEU A 59 -1.94 4.85 -0.72
N VAL A 60 -0.96 4.76 -1.64
CA VAL A 60 0.30 4.05 -1.37
C VAL A 60 1.14 4.72 -0.28
N ARG A 61 0.86 5.99 0.00
CA ARG A 61 1.44 6.76 1.11
C ARG A 61 0.62 6.68 2.40
N GLY A 62 -0.46 5.91 2.43
CA GLY A 62 -1.31 5.76 3.62
C GLY A 62 -2.02 7.06 4.04
N GLU A 63 -2.23 8.02 3.14
CA GLU A 63 -2.80 9.34 3.46
C GLU A 63 -4.34 9.30 3.53
N HIS A 64 -4.87 8.62 4.55
CA HIS A 64 -6.29 8.28 4.70
C HIS A 64 -7.24 9.47 4.49
N ASN A 65 -6.93 10.64 5.06
CA ASN A 65 -7.76 11.83 4.91
C ASN A 65 -7.84 12.33 3.46
N ALA A 66 -6.70 12.35 2.75
CA ALA A 66 -6.67 12.76 1.35
C ALA A 66 -7.46 11.78 0.47
N VAL A 67 -7.28 10.47 0.69
CA VAL A 67 -8.02 9.41 0.00
C VAL A 67 -9.53 9.58 0.24
N LYS A 68 -9.96 9.76 1.50
CA LYS A 68 -11.36 9.97 1.88
C LYS A 68 -11.99 11.18 1.18
N GLU A 69 -11.30 12.32 1.16
CA GLU A 69 -11.81 13.54 0.52
C GLU A 69 -11.91 13.40 -1.00
N MET A 70 -11.07 12.58 -1.64
CA MET A 70 -11.18 12.28 -3.06
C MET A 70 -12.33 11.33 -3.37
N LEU A 71 -12.55 10.31 -2.54
CA LEU A 71 -13.65 9.35 -2.71
C LEU A 71 -15.03 9.96 -2.50
N LYS A 72 -15.14 10.96 -1.62
CA LYS A 72 -16.37 11.77 -1.49
C LYS A 72 -16.75 12.49 -2.79
N LYS A 73 -15.78 12.79 -3.66
CA LYS A 73 -15.99 13.49 -4.94
C LYS A 73 -16.23 12.53 -6.09
N ASP A 74 -15.44 11.47 -6.19
CA ASP A 74 -15.62 10.40 -7.18
C ASP A 74 -15.30 9.05 -6.56
N ILE A 75 -16.36 8.31 -6.24
CA ILE A 75 -16.25 6.97 -5.65
C ILE A 75 -15.68 5.94 -6.63
N ASN A 76 -15.77 6.19 -7.95
CA ASN A 76 -15.25 5.27 -8.97
C ASN A 76 -13.71 5.23 -9.01
N LEU A 77 -13.03 6.14 -8.29
CA LEU A 77 -11.57 6.10 -8.17
C LEU A 77 -11.08 4.79 -7.54
N MET A 78 -11.87 4.13 -6.69
CA MET A 78 -11.49 2.87 -6.03
C MET A 78 -11.18 1.73 -7.00
N VAL A 79 -11.90 1.71 -8.13
CA VAL A 79 -11.89 0.58 -9.07
C VAL A 79 -11.00 0.84 -10.29
N LYS A 80 -10.70 2.10 -10.58
CA LYS A 80 -9.83 2.52 -11.68
C LYS A 80 -8.38 2.14 -11.38
N ARG A 81 -7.65 1.73 -12.42
CA ARG A 81 -6.26 1.30 -12.33
C ARG A 81 -5.33 2.22 -13.10
N ASP A 82 -4.14 2.43 -12.58
CA ASP A 82 -3.04 3.10 -13.28
C ASP A 82 -1.71 2.62 -12.71
N GLN A 83 -0.62 3.17 -13.24
CA GLN A 83 0.72 3.00 -12.70
C GLN A 83 0.92 3.85 -11.44
N VAL A 84 1.58 3.28 -10.43
CA VAL A 84 2.05 4.00 -9.24
C VAL A 84 3.38 3.43 -8.74
N THR A 85 4.20 4.25 -8.11
CA THR A 85 5.37 3.82 -7.34
C THR A 85 5.14 4.15 -5.87
N ASP A 86 5.30 3.17 -4.98
CA ASP A 86 5.12 3.38 -3.55
C ASP A 86 6.40 3.87 -2.84
N CYS A 87 6.33 4.06 -1.52
CA CYS A 87 7.46 4.56 -0.73
C CYS A 87 8.68 3.61 -0.68
N SER A 88 8.49 2.35 -1.06
CA SER A 88 9.53 1.31 -1.10
C SER A 88 10.09 1.10 -2.50
N ASP A 89 9.86 2.06 -3.41
CA ASP A 89 10.27 2.02 -4.81
C ASP A 89 9.69 0.85 -5.62
N ARG A 90 8.61 0.22 -5.14
CA ARG A 90 7.86 -0.77 -5.92
C ARG A 90 7.00 -0.05 -6.93
N THR A 91 7.25 -0.32 -8.22
CA THR A 91 6.46 0.24 -9.31
C THR A 91 5.42 -0.77 -9.78
N PHE A 92 4.16 -0.46 -9.50
CA PHE A 92 3.00 -1.22 -9.95
C PHE A 92 2.56 -0.66 -11.30
N PRO A 93 2.63 -1.43 -12.40
CA PRO A 93 2.30 -0.92 -13.73
C PRO A 93 0.79 -0.69 -13.92
N PHE A 94 -0.05 -1.46 -13.22
CA PHE A 94 -1.50 -1.39 -13.39
C PHE A 94 -2.23 -1.92 -12.15
N ILE A 95 -2.53 -1.04 -11.20
CA ILE A 95 -3.17 -1.40 -9.93
C ILE A 95 -4.24 -0.37 -9.56
N SER A 96 -5.34 -0.82 -8.93
CA SER A 96 -6.31 0.09 -8.32
C SER A 96 -5.88 0.47 -6.91
N GLY A 97 -6.46 1.54 -6.37
CA GLY A 97 -6.25 1.87 -4.96
C GLY A 97 -6.67 0.74 -4.02
N PHE A 98 -7.81 0.10 -4.30
CA PHE A 98 -8.32 -0.99 -3.47
C PHE A 98 -7.42 -2.22 -3.54
N GLU A 99 -6.94 -2.58 -4.73
CA GLU A 99 -6.02 -3.72 -4.91
C GLU A 99 -4.68 -3.52 -4.21
N TYR A 100 -4.16 -2.29 -4.21
CA TYR A 100 -2.96 -1.99 -3.42
C TYR A 100 -3.24 -2.19 -1.93
N ALA A 101 -4.36 -1.68 -1.40
CA ALA A 101 -4.70 -1.84 0.01
C ALA A 101 -4.83 -3.32 0.39
N LEU A 102 -5.47 -4.13 -0.46
CA LEU A 102 -5.56 -5.59 -0.30
C LEU A 102 -4.19 -6.26 -0.28
N TRP A 103 -3.37 -5.98 -1.29
CA TRP A 103 -2.02 -6.55 -1.39
C TRP A 103 -1.16 -6.11 -0.20
N ALA A 104 -1.23 -4.85 0.21
CA ALA A 104 -0.50 -4.34 1.35
C ALA A 104 -1.03 -4.87 2.70
N LEU A 105 -2.16 -5.57 2.72
CA LEU A 105 -2.88 -5.96 3.94
C LEU A 105 -3.29 -4.77 4.83
N ASP A 106 -3.52 -3.59 4.23
CA ASP A 106 -3.89 -2.36 4.94
C ASP A 106 -5.39 -2.31 5.25
N LYS A 107 -5.75 -2.91 6.39
CA LYS A 107 -7.12 -2.93 6.90
C LYS A 107 -7.75 -1.56 7.01
N HIS A 108 -7.02 -0.63 7.61
CA HIS A 108 -7.56 0.68 7.93
C HIS A 108 -7.89 1.45 6.65
N MET A 109 -7.05 1.30 5.61
CA MET A 109 -7.32 1.89 4.31
C MET A 109 -8.55 1.28 3.65
N TRP A 110 -8.64 -0.06 3.51
CA TRP A 110 -9.81 -0.63 2.83
C TRP A 110 -11.11 -0.42 3.60
N THR A 111 -11.10 -0.46 4.95
CA THR A 111 -12.29 -0.16 5.74
C THR A 111 -12.75 1.27 5.51
N MET A 112 -11.84 2.25 5.55
CA MET A 112 -12.18 3.64 5.27
C MET A 112 -12.71 3.83 3.85
N MET A 113 -12.15 3.12 2.86
CA MET A 113 -12.66 3.12 1.50
C MET A 113 -14.10 2.59 1.46
N LEU A 114 -14.36 1.41 2.04
CA LEU A 114 -15.71 0.83 2.06
C LEU A 114 -16.73 1.74 2.76
N ASP A 115 -16.34 2.44 3.82
CA ASP A 115 -17.20 3.41 4.52
C ASP A 115 -17.59 4.62 3.65
N CYS A 116 -16.84 4.91 2.58
CA CYS A 116 -17.18 5.97 1.63
C CYS A 116 -18.26 5.54 0.63
N LEU A 117 -18.58 4.26 0.52
CA LEU A 117 -19.55 3.78 -0.46
C LEU A 117 -20.98 4.21 -0.08
N PRO A 118 -21.73 4.83 -1.01
CA PRO A 118 -23.11 5.18 -0.75
C PRO A 118 -23.98 3.91 -0.67
N LYS A 119 -24.97 3.91 0.22
CA LYS A 119 -25.96 2.82 0.34
C LYS A 119 -27.05 2.94 -0.73
N ASN A 120 -26.66 2.89 -1.99
CA ASN A 120 -27.54 3.00 -3.15
C ASN A 120 -27.06 2.10 -4.30
N GLU A 121 -27.79 2.10 -5.42
CA GLU A 121 -27.47 1.26 -6.59
C GLU A 121 -26.05 1.50 -7.14
N GLN A 122 -25.55 2.74 -7.07
CA GLN A 122 -24.19 3.05 -7.51
C GLN A 122 -23.15 2.39 -6.59
N GLY A 123 -23.32 2.47 -5.28
CA GLY A 123 -22.46 1.77 -4.33
C GLY A 123 -22.49 0.26 -4.55
N ASN A 124 -23.66 -0.30 -4.83
CA ASN A 124 -23.84 -1.73 -5.09
C ASN A 124 -23.06 -2.19 -6.34
N LYS A 125 -23.10 -1.41 -7.43
CA LYS A 125 -22.30 -1.68 -8.63
C LYS A 125 -20.80 -1.68 -8.32
N ILE A 126 -20.35 -0.81 -7.42
CA ILE A 126 -18.95 -0.76 -7.01
C ILE A 126 -18.60 -1.96 -6.13
N PHE A 127 -19.44 -2.37 -5.18
CA PHE A 127 -19.22 -3.57 -4.37
C PHE A 127 -18.97 -4.83 -5.21
N VAL A 128 -19.72 -5.03 -6.29
CA VAL A 128 -19.48 -6.15 -7.23
C VAL A 128 -18.10 -6.07 -7.86
N GLN A 129 -17.65 -4.87 -8.25
CA GLN A 129 -16.30 -4.67 -8.78
C GLN A 129 -15.22 -4.89 -7.72
N LEU A 130 -15.44 -4.44 -6.48
CA LEU A 130 -14.50 -4.66 -5.37
C LEU A 130 -14.38 -6.15 -5.03
N LEU A 131 -15.47 -6.91 -5.04
CA LEU A 131 -15.43 -8.37 -4.88
C LEU A 131 -14.65 -9.05 -6.01
N SER A 132 -14.81 -8.58 -7.25
CA SER A 132 -14.00 -9.05 -8.39
C SER A 132 -12.51 -8.74 -8.20
N GLN A 133 -12.17 -7.53 -7.75
CA GLN A 133 -10.78 -7.15 -7.43
C GLN A 133 -10.19 -8.00 -6.31
N TYR A 134 -10.96 -8.24 -5.24
CA TYR A 134 -10.58 -9.14 -4.15
C TYR A 134 -10.25 -10.53 -4.67
N ASN A 135 -11.15 -11.14 -5.45
CA ASN A 135 -10.94 -12.47 -6.01
C ASN A 135 -9.71 -12.54 -6.91
N ARG A 136 -9.46 -11.48 -7.69
CA ARG A 136 -8.28 -11.37 -8.55
C ARG A 136 -6.98 -11.30 -7.75
N VAL A 137 -6.89 -10.43 -6.75
CA VAL A 137 -5.73 -10.34 -5.87
C VAL A 137 -5.50 -11.66 -5.12
N ASN A 138 -6.56 -12.30 -4.64
CA ASN A 138 -6.45 -13.57 -3.93
C ASN A 138 -6.07 -14.76 -4.82
N THR A 139 -6.40 -14.72 -6.11
CA THR A 139 -6.13 -15.82 -7.06
C THR A 139 -4.81 -15.60 -7.78
N ASP A 140 -4.66 -14.45 -8.44
CA ASP A 140 -3.57 -14.13 -9.36
C ASP A 140 -2.45 -13.34 -8.68
N GLY A 141 -2.78 -12.59 -7.63
CA GLY A 141 -1.90 -11.64 -6.98
C GLY A 141 -1.73 -10.32 -7.72
N VAL A 142 -0.77 -9.55 -7.26
CA VAL A 142 -0.40 -8.25 -7.80
C VAL A 142 1.03 -8.32 -8.30
N THR A 143 1.26 -7.79 -9.50
CA THR A 143 2.58 -7.74 -10.13
C THR A 143 3.18 -6.34 -10.01
N TYR A 144 4.43 -6.26 -9.58
CA TYR A 144 5.19 -5.01 -9.52
C TYR A 144 6.66 -5.23 -9.91
N ARG A 145 7.36 -4.11 -10.14
CA ARG A 145 8.80 -4.09 -10.35
C ARG A 145 9.50 -3.50 -9.14
N LEU A 146 10.54 -4.18 -8.65
CA LEU A 146 11.40 -3.73 -7.57
C LEU A 146 12.86 -4.02 -7.95
N HIS A 147 13.71 -2.99 -7.95
CA HIS A 147 15.13 -3.11 -8.36
C HIS A 147 15.34 -3.86 -9.69
N GLY A 148 14.48 -3.58 -10.68
CA GLY A 148 14.54 -4.20 -12.01
C GLY A 148 13.98 -5.63 -12.10
N LYS A 149 13.59 -6.25 -10.98
CA LYS A 149 12.96 -7.58 -10.94
C LYS A 149 11.43 -7.44 -10.96
N THR A 150 10.78 -8.28 -11.75
CA THR A 150 9.32 -8.43 -11.73
C THR A 150 8.94 -9.46 -10.68
N ILE A 151 8.07 -9.08 -9.74
CA ILE A 151 7.58 -9.91 -8.65
C ILE A 151 6.05 -9.97 -8.75
N THR A 152 5.48 -11.15 -8.50
CA THR A 152 4.03 -11.35 -8.40
C THR A 152 3.75 -12.09 -7.11
N GLU A 153 2.94 -11.49 -6.24
CA GLU A 153 2.55 -12.08 -4.96
C GLU A 153 1.13 -11.65 -4.58
N LYS A 154 0.45 -12.44 -3.76
CA LYS A 154 -0.96 -12.21 -3.40
C LYS A 154 -1.13 -11.07 -2.41
N HIS A 155 -0.20 -10.97 -1.49
CA HIS A 155 -0.14 -9.95 -0.47
C HIS A 155 1.32 -9.75 -0.07
N PHE A 156 1.59 -8.65 0.64
CA PHE A 156 2.90 -8.37 1.20
C PHE A 156 3.33 -9.53 2.12
N ASP A 157 4.53 -10.04 1.87
CA ASP A 157 5.05 -11.20 2.56
C ASP A 157 5.80 -10.80 3.84
N PHE A 158 5.05 -10.62 4.93
CA PHE A 158 5.63 -10.36 6.26
C PHE A 158 6.65 -11.42 6.67
N LYS A 159 6.35 -12.70 6.38
CA LYS A 159 7.14 -13.85 6.84
C LYS A 159 8.53 -13.85 6.25
N ASN A 160 8.62 -13.71 4.92
CA ASN A 160 9.91 -13.75 4.22
C ASN A 160 10.58 -12.38 4.09
N THR A 161 9.90 -11.28 4.46
CA THR A 161 10.49 -9.93 4.45
C THR A 161 11.04 -9.55 5.81
N ILE A 162 10.20 -9.25 6.81
CA ILE A 162 10.67 -8.65 8.07
C ILE A 162 10.82 -9.68 9.19
N ILE A 163 9.90 -10.63 9.32
CA ILE A 163 9.90 -11.62 10.42
C ILE A 163 11.14 -12.50 10.32
N LYS A 164 11.44 -13.04 9.13
CA LYS A 164 12.64 -13.84 8.88
C LYS A 164 13.93 -13.08 9.21
N GLU A 165 14.04 -11.83 8.80
CA GLU A 165 15.29 -11.06 8.99
C GLU A 165 15.51 -10.67 10.46
N LEU A 166 14.43 -10.33 11.17
CA LEU A 166 14.45 -10.14 12.63
C LEU A 166 14.82 -11.43 13.37
N GLN A 167 14.20 -12.57 13.03
CA GLN A 167 14.53 -13.87 13.63
C GLN A 167 15.99 -14.26 13.36
N THR A 168 16.48 -14.03 12.14
CA THR A 168 17.87 -14.27 11.77
C THR A 168 18.81 -13.44 12.66
N GLN A 169 18.47 -12.16 12.89
CA GLN A 169 19.24 -11.30 13.79
C GLN A 169 19.21 -11.80 15.25
N THR A 170 18.03 -12.16 15.75
CA THR A 170 17.87 -12.71 17.11
C THR A 170 18.76 -13.93 17.30
N ASN A 171 18.80 -14.84 16.33
CA ASN A 171 19.65 -16.03 16.37
C ASN A 171 21.15 -15.68 16.43
N PHE A 172 21.61 -14.68 15.67
CA PHE A 172 23.00 -14.23 15.73
C PHE A 172 23.37 -13.68 17.11
N ILE A 173 22.49 -12.87 17.72
CA ILE A 173 22.71 -12.32 19.06
C ILE A 173 22.73 -13.41 20.12
N MET A 174 21.75 -14.32 20.09
CA MET A 174 21.66 -15.43 21.06
C MET A 174 22.88 -16.33 21.02
N ALA A 175 23.46 -16.53 19.84
CA ALA A 175 24.68 -17.31 19.67
C ALA A 175 25.96 -16.54 20.05
N SER A 176 25.85 -15.33 20.62
CA SER A 176 26.95 -14.45 21.03
C SER A 176 27.92 -14.10 19.89
N TYR A 177 27.46 -14.17 18.64
CA TYR A 177 28.28 -13.88 17.47
C TYR A 177 28.16 -12.42 17.08
N TRP A 178 28.70 -11.54 17.92
CA TRP A 178 28.81 -10.14 17.53
C TRP A 178 30.06 -9.90 16.71
N ASN A 179 29.88 -9.85 15.39
CA ASN A 179 30.93 -9.71 14.41
C ASN A 179 30.42 -8.93 13.18
N THR A 180 31.25 -8.80 12.15
CA THR A 180 30.88 -8.13 10.91
C THR A 180 29.63 -8.72 10.26
N ILE A 181 29.42 -10.04 10.36
CA ILE A 181 28.26 -10.72 9.75
C ILE A 181 26.96 -10.32 10.44
N SER A 182 26.95 -10.26 11.78
CA SER A 182 25.76 -9.85 12.52
C SER A 182 25.44 -8.36 12.34
N TYR A 183 26.45 -7.53 12.12
CA TYR A 183 26.28 -6.12 11.76
C TYR A 183 25.71 -5.95 10.35
N THR A 184 26.24 -6.69 9.35
CA THR A 184 25.66 -6.70 7.99
C THR A 184 24.22 -7.21 7.99
N GLN A 185 23.91 -8.26 8.76
CA GLN A 185 22.53 -8.75 8.92
C GLN A 185 21.60 -7.67 9.50
N TRP A 186 22.10 -6.88 10.44
CA TRP A 186 21.31 -5.82 11.07
C TRP A 186 20.96 -4.73 10.06
N LEU A 187 21.96 -4.23 9.35
CA LEU A 187 21.78 -3.14 8.40
C LEU A 187 21.06 -3.59 7.12
N GLU A 188 21.62 -4.57 6.43
CA GLU A 188 21.14 -4.96 5.10
C GLU A 188 19.94 -5.92 5.19
N GLY A 189 19.94 -6.81 6.18
CA GLY A 189 18.82 -7.74 6.42
C GLY A 189 17.63 -7.02 7.03
N VAL A 190 17.73 -6.61 8.30
CA VAL A 190 16.61 -5.97 9.01
C VAL A 190 16.30 -4.59 8.45
N GLY A 191 17.29 -3.71 8.33
CA GLY A 191 17.08 -2.36 7.79
C GLY A 191 16.61 -2.38 6.34
N GLY A 192 17.16 -3.29 5.52
CA GLY A 192 16.71 -3.50 4.15
C GLY A 192 15.25 -3.96 4.07
N ALA A 193 14.85 -4.92 4.91
CA ALA A 193 13.45 -5.35 5.01
C ALA A 193 12.52 -4.22 5.48
N GLN A 194 12.99 -3.36 6.40
CA GLN A 194 12.26 -2.21 6.90
C GLN A 194 11.97 -1.15 5.82
N LYS A 195 12.86 -0.98 4.83
CA LYS A 195 12.60 -0.14 3.65
C LYS A 195 11.50 -0.68 2.75
N LEU A 196 11.18 -1.97 2.85
CA LEU A 196 10.15 -2.61 2.03
C LEU A 196 8.76 -2.60 2.69
N LEU A 197 8.62 -2.06 3.90
CA LEU A 197 7.35 -2.11 4.61
C LEU A 197 6.27 -1.22 3.96
N PRO A 198 5.04 -1.72 3.78
CA PRO A 198 3.89 -0.87 3.47
C PRO A 198 3.65 0.16 4.58
N MET A 199 3.06 1.31 4.22
CA MET A 199 2.90 2.43 5.15
C MET A 199 2.13 2.12 6.42
N HIS A 200 1.13 1.22 6.37
CA HIS A 200 0.39 0.86 7.58
C HIS A 200 1.28 0.14 8.62
N VAL A 201 2.28 -0.63 8.20
CA VAL A 201 3.26 -1.26 9.10
C VAL A 201 4.22 -0.23 9.67
N VAL A 202 4.65 0.73 8.83
CA VAL A 202 5.44 1.88 9.29
C VAL A 202 4.66 2.70 10.31
N ASP A 203 3.34 2.84 10.11
CA ASP A 203 2.47 3.52 11.06
C ASP A 203 2.47 2.81 12.42
N GLU A 204 2.47 1.46 12.43
CA GLU A 204 2.63 0.67 13.67
C GLU A 204 4.00 0.89 14.31
N TYR A 205 5.11 0.85 13.56
CA TYR A 205 6.45 1.11 14.13
C TYR A 205 6.56 2.51 14.74
N CYS A 206 6.04 3.52 14.04
CA CYS A 206 6.14 4.91 14.45
C CYS A 206 4.99 5.37 15.37
N SER A 207 4.19 4.42 15.89
CA SER A 207 3.11 4.71 16.84
C SER A 207 3.62 4.83 18.27
N SER A 208 2.84 5.47 19.14
CA SER A 208 3.12 5.51 20.58
C SER A 208 2.80 4.22 21.33
N GLU A 209 2.19 3.23 20.68
CA GLU A 209 1.85 1.95 21.32
C GLU A 209 3.06 1.01 21.26
N PRO A 210 3.65 0.62 22.39
CA PRO A 210 4.86 -0.20 22.38
C PRO A 210 4.55 -1.66 21.99
N PHE A 211 5.56 -2.38 21.50
CA PHE A 211 5.37 -3.78 21.08
C PHE A 211 5.39 -4.78 22.24
N TYR A 212 6.12 -4.49 23.33
CA TYR A 212 6.24 -5.43 24.47
C TYR A 212 4.92 -5.69 25.20
N THR A 213 3.93 -4.80 25.06
CA THR A 213 2.61 -4.98 25.68
C THR A 213 1.73 -5.99 24.93
N GLY A 214 2.20 -6.54 23.79
CA GLY A 214 1.41 -7.42 22.94
C GLY A 214 0.25 -6.67 22.29
N PRO A 215 0.51 -5.66 21.44
CA PRO A 215 -0.52 -4.88 20.77
C PRO A 215 -1.47 -5.79 19.99
N GLN A 216 -2.76 -5.46 20.05
CA GLN A 216 -3.81 -6.25 19.40
C GLN A 216 -4.03 -5.84 17.93
N PHE A 217 -3.44 -4.71 17.51
CA PHE A 217 -3.53 -4.16 16.15
C PHE A 217 -4.97 -3.99 15.63
N THR A 218 -5.92 -3.73 16.53
CA THR A 218 -7.35 -3.60 16.20
C THR A 218 -7.71 -2.19 15.73
N SER A 219 -7.11 -1.16 16.34
CA SER A 219 -7.31 0.25 15.98
C SER A 219 -6.19 0.77 15.10
N GLN A 220 -6.51 1.74 14.25
CA GLN A 220 -5.50 2.45 13.47
C GLN A 220 -4.54 3.19 14.41
N PRO A 221 -3.21 2.96 14.31
CA PRO A 221 -2.24 3.65 15.14
C PRO A 221 -2.19 5.14 14.82
N LYS A 222 -1.96 5.96 15.85
CA LYS A 222 -1.56 7.36 15.65
C LYS A 222 -0.06 7.37 15.38
N SER A 223 0.32 7.81 14.19
CA SER A 223 1.71 7.77 13.75
C SER A 223 2.16 9.11 13.19
N SER A 224 3.38 9.52 13.57
CA SER A 224 4.10 10.63 12.92
C SER A 224 4.86 10.18 11.67
N ARG A 225 4.99 8.85 11.45
CA ARG A 225 5.87 8.22 10.44
C ARG A 225 7.35 8.62 10.59
N GLN A 226 7.68 9.01 11.81
CA GLN A 226 9.01 9.42 12.21
C GLN A 226 9.48 8.52 13.34
N PHE A 227 10.78 8.22 13.33
CA PHE A 227 11.47 7.55 14.42
C PHE A 227 12.49 8.51 15.02
N PHE A 228 12.89 8.28 16.27
CA PHE A 228 13.90 9.09 16.92
C PHE A 228 15.30 8.53 16.64
N ASN A 229 16.14 9.32 15.98
CA ASN A 229 17.54 8.97 15.72
C ASN A 229 18.42 9.54 16.83
N TRP A 230 18.97 8.66 17.68
CA TRP A 230 19.82 9.03 18.81
C TRP A 230 21.18 9.61 18.39
N MET A 231 21.70 9.25 17.22
CA MET A 231 22.98 9.80 16.73
C MET A 231 22.85 11.27 16.38
N THR A 232 21.74 11.63 15.76
CA THR A 232 21.48 13.01 15.33
C THR A 232 20.69 13.81 16.38
N GLY A 233 20.11 13.12 17.36
CA GLY A 233 19.25 13.68 18.42
C GLY A 233 17.94 14.25 17.89
N LYS A 234 17.42 13.72 16.78
CA LYS A 234 16.28 14.29 16.03
C LYS A 234 15.30 13.22 15.57
N TYR A 235 14.06 13.65 15.34
CA TYR A 235 13.08 12.85 14.62
C TYR A 235 13.37 12.86 13.13
N GLU A 236 13.44 11.68 12.53
CA GLU A 236 13.69 11.47 11.11
C GLU A 236 12.53 10.69 10.50
N ASN A 237 12.21 11.01 9.23
CA ASN A 237 11.14 10.31 8.52
C ASN A 237 11.59 8.89 8.17
N TRP A 238 10.72 7.90 8.33
CA TRP A 238 10.99 6.52 7.91
C TRP A 238 11.43 6.45 6.44
N PHE A 239 10.62 7.07 5.58
CA PHE A 239 10.93 7.31 4.18
C PHE A 239 11.34 8.78 3.98
N GLY A 240 12.55 8.99 3.47
CA GLY A 240 13.07 10.31 3.14
C GLY A 240 14.29 10.20 2.22
N PRO A 241 14.56 11.23 1.40
CA PRO A 241 15.71 11.22 0.49
C PRO A 241 17.05 11.10 1.24
N ASP A 242 17.10 11.59 2.48
CA ASP A 242 18.30 11.58 3.33
C ASP A 242 18.29 10.43 4.36
N SER A 243 17.29 9.53 4.31
CA SER A 243 17.16 8.44 5.29
C SER A 243 18.30 7.44 5.14
N GLN A 244 19.09 7.29 6.21
CA GLN A 244 20.19 6.31 6.30
C GLN A 244 19.72 4.93 6.81
N LEU A 245 18.40 4.69 6.87
CA LEU A 245 17.85 3.36 7.16
C LEU A 245 18.47 2.34 6.19
N ALA A 246 18.81 1.15 6.67
CA ALA A 246 19.54 0.11 5.92
C ALA A 246 20.98 0.42 5.49
N ILE A 247 21.48 1.65 5.73
CA ILE A 247 22.85 2.05 5.40
C ILE A 247 23.67 2.17 6.68
N ASP A 248 23.16 2.95 7.64
CA ASP A 248 23.84 3.20 8.91
C ASP A 248 23.14 2.52 10.09
N PHE A 249 21.85 2.15 9.92
CA PHE A 249 21.07 1.53 10.98
C PHE A 249 19.87 0.71 10.49
N ALA A 250 19.34 -0.10 11.40
CA ALA A 250 17.97 -0.58 11.38
C ALA A 250 17.25 -0.14 12.67
N ILE A 251 15.95 -0.39 12.73
CA ILE A 251 15.07 0.12 13.78
C ILE A 251 14.58 -1.05 14.65
N VAL A 252 14.46 -0.83 15.97
CA VAL A 252 13.71 -1.71 16.88
C VAL A 252 12.64 -0.90 17.59
N LYS A 253 11.51 -1.49 17.97
CA LYS A 253 10.51 -0.82 18.81
C LYS A 253 10.46 -1.43 20.22
N VAL A 254 11.21 -0.86 21.17
CA VAL A 254 11.30 -1.38 22.55
C VAL A 254 10.28 -0.77 23.53
N GLU A 255 10.55 -0.87 24.85
CA GLU A 255 9.63 -0.61 25.96
C GLU A 255 9.11 0.83 26.08
N GLU A 256 9.82 1.82 25.57
CA GLU A 256 9.28 3.19 25.51
C GLU A 256 8.63 3.42 24.15
N ALA A 257 7.53 4.17 24.15
CA ALA A 257 6.56 4.47 23.08
C ALA A 257 7.11 5.03 21.74
N GLN A 258 8.32 4.71 21.31
CA GLN A 258 9.00 5.26 20.12
C GLN A 258 9.83 4.18 19.42
N ALA A 259 10.09 4.35 18.12
CA ALA A 259 11.00 3.51 17.34
C ALA A 259 12.46 3.96 17.52
N TRP A 260 13.38 3.01 17.70
CA TRP A 260 14.76 3.20 18.16
C TRP A 260 15.78 2.90 17.06
N TRP A 261 16.76 3.78 16.93
CA TRP A 261 18.00 3.55 16.18
C TRP A 261 18.99 2.69 17.01
N ASP A 262 19.70 1.74 16.40
CA ASP A 262 20.82 1.04 17.05
C ASP A 262 21.98 0.73 16.07
N TRP A 263 23.22 1.04 16.47
CA TRP A 263 24.47 0.75 15.74
C TRP A 263 25.10 -0.59 16.12
N ARG A 264 24.66 -1.22 17.21
CA ARG A 264 25.32 -2.39 17.79
C ARG A 264 24.39 -3.53 18.12
N GLY A 265 23.12 -3.54 17.70
CA GLY A 265 22.15 -4.59 18.05
C GLY A 265 22.36 -5.11 19.49
N TRP A 266 22.43 -4.19 20.46
CA TRP A 266 22.62 -4.46 21.90
C TRP A 266 23.44 -5.72 22.23
N GLY A 267 24.76 -5.64 22.03
CA GLY A 267 25.70 -6.56 22.68
C GLY A 267 25.80 -6.27 24.18
N GLU A 268 24.81 -6.75 24.96
CA GLU A 268 24.84 -7.08 26.40
C GLU A 268 23.38 -7.28 26.89
N ASP A 269 23.01 -8.53 27.23
CA ASP A 269 21.82 -9.06 27.94
C ASP A 269 20.38 -8.56 27.65
N GLY A 270 20.16 -7.48 26.88
CA GLY A 270 18.85 -6.89 26.58
C GLY A 270 18.44 -6.90 25.10
N GLY A 271 19.39 -6.99 24.16
CA GLY A 271 19.13 -6.85 22.72
C GLY A 271 18.26 -7.91 22.10
N TRP A 272 18.45 -9.15 22.51
CA TRP A 272 17.65 -10.26 22.00
C TRP A 272 16.18 -10.14 22.41
N ARG A 273 15.88 -9.59 23.60
CA ARG A 273 14.50 -9.41 24.09
C ARG A 273 13.76 -8.37 23.27
N ALA A 274 14.44 -7.27 22.97
CA ALA A 274 13.96 -6.21 22.11
C ALA A 274 13.60 -6.74 20.71
N LEU A 275 14.50 -7.49 20.09
CA LEU A 275 14.23 -8.08 18.76
C LEU A 275 13.17 -9.16 18.79
N GLN A 276 13.14 -10.00 19.84
CA GLN A 276 12.09 -10.99 20.01
C GLN A 276 10.72 -10.32 20.13
N THR A 277 10.65 -9.18 20.81
CA THR A 277 9.43 -8.38 20.91
C THR A 277 8.95 -7.90 19.53
N ASP A 278 9.85 -7.41 18.67
CA ASP A 278 9.52 -7.04 17.30
C ASP A 278 9.10 -8.26 16.45
N VAL A 279 9.76 -9.41 16.62
CA VAL A 279 9.37 -10.68 15.96
C VAL A 279 7.94 -11.06 16.34
N ASP A 280 7.63 -11.05 17.64
CA ASP A 280 6.33 -11.43 18.16
C ASP A 280 5.25 -10.46 17.66
N ALA A 281 5.52 -9.15 17.75
CA ALA A 281 4.60 -8.11 17.27
C ALA A 281 4.34 -8.19 15.76
N MET A 282 5.38 -8.38 14.93
CA MET A 282 5.20 -8.53 13.48
C MET A 282 4.49 -9.84 13.11
N THR A 283 4.70 -10.90 13.90
CA THR A 283 3.98 -12.17 13.74
C THR A 283 2.49 -11.98 14.04
N VAL A 284 2.15 -11.37 15.17
CA VAL A 284 0.76 -11.08 15.55
C VAL A 284 0.10 -10.14 14.54
N LEU A 285 0.79 -9.08 14.09
CA LEU A 285 0.27 -8.18 13.06
C LEU A 285 -0.02 -8.94 11.77
N CYS A 286 0.90 -9.79 11.31
CA CYS A 286 0.69 -10.62 10.12
C CYS A 286 -0.56 -11.50 10.27
N GLU A 287 -0.72 -12.18 11.41
CA GLU A 287 -1.86 -13.07 11.66
C GLU A 287 -3.18 -12.30 11.68
N VAL A 288 -3.24 -11.18 12.41
CA VAL A 288 -4.43 -10.33 12.49
C VAL A 288 -4.82 -9.80 11.11
N ARG A 289 -3.87 -9.27 10.33
CA ARG A 289 -4.15 -8.73 9.00
C ARG A 289 -4.58 -9.80 7.99
N MET A 290 -4.03 -11.01 8.09
CA MET A 290 -4.50 -12.14 7.29
C MET A 290 -5.92 -12.54 7.65
N GLN A 291 -6.27 -12.55 8.94
CA GLN A 291 -7.64 -12.82 9.37
C GLN A 291 -8.61 -11.72 8.92
N ASP A 292 -8.20 -10.46 9.01
CA ASP A 292 -8.97 -9.31 8.51
C ASP A 292 -9.23 -9.42 7.01
N PHE A 293 -8.23 -9.83 6.22
CA PHE A 293 -8.36 -10.08 4.80
C PHE A 293 -9.35 -11.21 4.48
N ILE A 294 -9.31 -12.31 5.24
CA ILE A 294 -10.28 -13.42 5.10
C ILE A 294 -11.69 -12.94 5.42
N ASN A 295 -11.87 -12.19 6.51
CA ASN A 295 -13.17 -11.68 6.94
C ASN A 295 -13.76 -10.67 5.94
N LEU A 296 -12.90 -9.89 5.28
CA LEU A 296 -13.30 -8.94 4.25
C LEU A 296 -14.07 -9.63 3.10
N LYS A 297 -13.71 -10.87 2.74
CA LYS A 297 -14.44 -11.62 1.71
C LYS A 297 -15.92 -11.76 2.07
N SER A 298 -16.21 -12.24 3.27
CA SER A 298 -17.58 -12.40 3.74
C SER A 298 -18.32 -11.07 3.79
N GLN A 299 -17.66 -10.01 4.25
CA GLN A 299 -18.23 -8.66 4.23
C GLN A 299 -18.63 -8.22 2.81
N LEU A 300 -17.78 -8.44 1.81
CA LEU A 300 -18.08 -8.09 0.42
C LEU A 300 -19.23 -8.95 -0.15
N GLU A 301 -19.24 -10.26 0.13
CA GLU A 301 -20.27 -11.20 -0.32
C GLU A 301 -21.65 -10.90 0.29
N GLU A 302 -21.70 -10.57 1.58
CA GLU A 302 -22.93 -10.18 2.28
C GLU A 302 -23.53 -8.92 1.68
N GLN A 303 -22.71 -7.90 1.41
CA GLN A 303 -23.18 -6.67 0.76
C GLN A 303 -23.75 -6.97 -0.63
N VAL A 304 -23.06 -7.77 -1.45
CA VAL A 304 -23.58 -8.15 -2.78
C VAL A 304 -24.89 -8.94 -2.68
N THR A 305 -25.03 -9.83 -1.69
CA THR A 305 -26.21 -10.69 -1.53
C THR A 305 -27.44 -9.93 -1.02
N LEU A 306 -27.28 -9.09 0.02
CA LEU A 306 -28.35 -8.22 0.55
C LEU A 306 -28.94 -7.35 -0.58
N ASN A 307 -28.09 -6.89 -1.48
CA ASN A 307 -28.47 -6.06 -2.60
C ASN A 307 -29.31 -6.80 -3.65
N ASN A 308 -28.99 -8.06 -3.94
CA ASN A 308 -29.79 -8.89 -4.84
C ASN A 308 -31.20 -9.12 -4.26
N CYS A 309 -31.32 -9.33 -2.94
CA CYS A 309 -32.61 -9.50 -2.28
C CYS A 309 -33.47 -8.22 -2.30
N HIS A 310 -32.86 -7.04 -2.11
CA HIS A 310 -33.58 -5.76 -2.19
C HIS A 310 -34.08 -5.42 -3.60
N GLN A 311 -33.32 -5.77 -4.64
CA GLN A 311 -33.77 -5.58 -6.03
C GLN A 311 -34.95 -6.50 -6.38
N ILE A 312 -34.94 -7.76 -5.94
CA ILE A 312 -36.04 -8.70 -6.17
C ILE A 312 -37.32 -8.23 -5.47
N ALA A 313 -37.24 -7.70 -4.24
CA ALA A 313 -38.39 -7.22 -3.49
C ALA A 313 -39.07 -5.97 -4.10
N GLN A 314 -38.35 -5.19 -4.93
CA GLN A 314 -38.90 -4.01 -5.62
C GLN A 314 -39.56 -4.34 -6.96
N ILE A 315 -39.33 -5.54 -7.51
CA ILE A 315 -39.84 -5.97 -8.83
C ILE A 315 -41.19 -6.69 -8.71
N VAL A 316 -41.58 -7.13 -7.51
CA VAL A 316 -42.90 -7.77 -7.29
C VAL A 316 -43.94 -6.66 -7.06
N PRO A 317 -44.89 -6.41 -8.00
CA PRO A 317 -45.98 -5.48 -7.77
C PRO A 317 -46.92 -6.08 -6.71
N ARG A 318 -47.42 -5.23 -5.80
CA ARG A 318 -48.52 -5.59 -4.91
C ARG A 318 -49.83 -5.79 -5.66
#